data_AF-A0A0L6Z9P2-F1
#
_entry.id   AF-A0A0L6Z9P2-F1
#
_cell.length_a   1.000
_cell.length_b   1.000
_cell.length_c   1.000
_cell.angle_alpha   90.00
_cell.angle_beta   90.00
_cell.angle_gamma   90.00
#
_symmetry.space_group_name_H-M   'P 1'
#
loop_
_entity.id
_entity.type
_entity.pdbx_description
1 polymer ?
#
loop_
_entity_poly.entity_id
_entity_poly.type
_entity_poly.pdbx_seq_one_letter_code
_entity_poly.pdbx_strand_id
1 'polypeptide(L)' 'MENTQLASHEAIEIREFISQEMLGIKKVSASLNMVNDQELKNFMQDSIASKKTTLQNIQSTLGFNAK' A
#
# COMPACT_ATOMS: atom_id res chain seq x y z
N MET A 1 8.92 -10.42 -22.88
CA MET A 1 8.57 -9.81 -21.59
C MET A 1 9.87 -9.63 -20.86
N GLU A 2 10.39 -8.40 -20.78
CA GLU A 2 11.65 -8.12 -20.09
C GLU A 2 11.53 -8.53 -18.63
N ASN A 3 12.45 -9.36 -18.17
CA ASN A 3 12.58 -9.72 -16.77
C ASN A 3 13.18 -8.49 -16.08
N THR A 4 12.34 -7.65 -15.47
CA THR A 4 12.77 -6.42 -14.79
C THR A 4 13.57 -6.81 -13.54
N GLN A 5 14.83 -7.15 -13.74
CA GLN A 5 15.74 -7.53 -12.67
C GLN A 5 16.20 -6.24 -12.00
N LEU A 6 15.49 -5.88 -10.94
CA LEU A 6 15.82 -4.74 -10.09
C LEU A 6 17.25 -4.88 -9.57
N ALA A 7 18.01 -3.79 -9.60
CA ALA A 7 19.24 -3.69 -8.86
C ALA A 7 18.95 -3.81 -7.35
N SER A 8 19.94 -4.25 -6.58
CA SER A 8 19.74 -4.53 -5.14
C SER A 8 19.22 -3.33 -4.35
N HIS A 9 19.61 -2.10 -4.71
CA HIS A 9 19.13 -0.89 -4.06
C HIS A 9 17.67 -0.58 -4.43
N GLU A 10 17.28 -0.74 -5.70
CA GLU A 10 15.89 -0.57 -6.16
C GLU A 10 14.95 -1.58 -5.47
N ALA A 11 15.40 -2.83 -5.30
CA ALA A 11 14.63 -3.84 -4.57
C ALA A 11 14.46 -3.48 -3.07
N ILE A 12 15.49 -2.90 -2.43
CA ILE A 12 15.42 -2.42 -1.05
C ILE A 12 14.44 -1.25 -0.94
N GLU A 13 14.52 -0.28 -1.86
CA GLU A 13 13.63 0.87 -1.89
C GLU A 13 12.17 0.43 -2.03
N ILE A 14 11.86 -0.47 -2.96
CA ILE A 14 10.49 -0.95 -3.13
C ILE A 14 9.99 -1.70 -1.89
N ARG A 15 10.84 -2.50 -1.24
CA ARG A 15 10.48 -3.15 0.04
C ARG A 15 10.14 -2.13 1.12
N GLU A 16 10.90 -1.04 1.19
CA GLU A 16 10.66 0.05 2.13
C GLU A 16 9.35 0.76 1.81
N PHE A 17 9.10 1.12 0.54
CA PHE A 17 7.83 1.70 0.09
C PHE A 17 6.62 0.82 0.46
N ILE A 18 6.69 -0.50 0.20
CA ILE A 18 5.64 -1.45 0.57
C ILE A 18 5.42 -1.46 2.09
N SER A 19 6.50 -1.43 2.87
CA SER A 19 6.44 -1.42 4.34
C SER A 19 5.78 -0.14 4.87
N GLN A 20 6.15 1.02 4.33
CA GLN A 20 5.56 2.31 4.69
C GLN A 20 4.06 2.37 4.35
N GLU A 21 3.66 1.88 3.19
CA GLU A 21 2.25 1.86 2.80
C GLU A 21 1.42 0.92 3.68
N MET A 22 1.92 -0.27 4.01
CA MET A 22 1.27 -1.16 4.96
C MET A 22 1.14 -0.55 6.36
N LEU A 23 2.19 0.14 6.84
CA LEU A 23 2.13 0.86 8.12
C LEU A 23 1.11 1.98 8.10
N GLY A 24 1.02 2.73 6.99
CA GLY A 24 0.01 3.77 6.77
C GLY A 24 -1.41 3.20 6.87
N ILE A 25 -1.70 2.10 6.16
CA ILE A 25 -3.00 1.42 6.23
C ILE A 25 -3.34 1.03 7.67
N LYS A 26 -2.39 0.42 8.39
CA LYS A 26 -2.61 -0.01 9.79
C LYS A 26 -2.93 1.17 10.71
N LYS A 27 -2.18 2.27 10.58
CA LYS A 27 -2.39 3.49 11.39
C LYS A 27 -3.79 4.07 11.17
N VAL A 28 -4.19 4.26 9.91
CA VAL A 28 -5.51 4.84 9.56
C VAL A 28 -6.63 3.88 9.97
N SER A 29 -6.45 2.57 9.77
CA SER A 29 -7.44 1.56 10.15
C SER A 29 -7.64 1.51 11.68
N ALA A 30 -6.56 1.66 12.46
CA ALA A 30 -6.63 1.65 13.91
C ALA A 30 -7.37 2.86 14.48
N SER A 31 -7.22 4.04 13.87
CA SER A 31 -7.92 5.25 14.31
C SER A 31 -9.35 5.38 13.77
N LEU A 32 -9.72 4.61 12.75
CA LEU A 32 -11.03 4.71 12.09
C LEU A 32 -12.23 4.57 13.05
N ASN A 33 -12.10 3.68 14.03
CA ASN A 33 -13.15 3.41 15.03
C ASN A 33 -13.33 4.54 16.04
N MET A 34 -12.35 5.43 16.17
CA MET A 34 -12.39 6.58 17.08
C MET A 34 -12.99 7.82 16.42
N VAL A 35 -13.19 7.81 15.10
CA VAL A 35 -13.73 8.94 14.34
C VAL A 35 -15.25 8.89 14.32
N ASN A 36 -15.88 9.92 14.87
CA ASN A 36 -17.34 10.06 14.89
C ASN A 36 -17.87 10.83 13.69
N ASP A 37 -17.05 11.71 13.11
CA ASP A 37 -17.40 12.49 11.93
C ASP A 37 -17.46 11.59 10.69
N GLN A 38 -18.63 11.55 10.04
CA GLN A 38 -18.88 10.62 8.94
C GLN A 38 -18.10 10.98 7.68
N GLU A 39 -17.94 12.28 7.39
CA GLU A 39 -17.19 12.75 6.23
C GLU A 39 -15.71 12.38 6.35
N LEU A 40 -15.12 12.63 7.52
CA LEU A 40 -13.75 12.22 7.85
C LEU A 40 -13.59 10.70 7.80
N LYS A 41 -14.57 9.93 8.29
CA LYS A 41 -14.57 8.46 8.18
C LYS A 41 -14.52 7.99 6.74
N ASN A 42 -15.36 8.56 5.87
CA ASN A 42 -15.40 8.23 4.44
C ASN A 42 -14.06 8.57 3.78
N PHE A 43 -13.53 9.77 4.04
CA PHE A 43 -12.22 10.17 3.55
C PHE A 43 -11.10 9.21 3.98
N MET A 44 -11.11 8.76 5.24
CA MET A 44 -10.12 7.79 5.73
C MET A 44 -10.28 6.41 5.08
N GLN A 45 -11.52 5.97 4.82
CA GLN A 45 -11.78 4.74 4.08
C GLN A 45 -11.28 4.81 2.63
N ASP A 46 -11.52 5.94 1.95
CA ASP A 46 -11.02 6.20 0.61
C ASP A 46 -9.49 6.24 0.58
N SER A 47 -8.86 6.83 1.60
CA SER A 47 -7.40 6.82 1.76
C SER A 47 -6.86 5.39 1.92
N ILE A 48 -7.50 4.55 2.74
CA ILE A 48 -7.13 3.14 2.87
C ILE A 48 -7.30 2.41 1.53
N ALA A 49 -8.39 2.64 0.81
CA ALA A 49 -8.64 2.03 -0.49
C ALA A 49 -7.55 2.41 -1.51
N SER A 50 -7.22 3.70 -1.60
CA SER A 50 -6.14 4.19 -2.47
C SER A 50 -4.80 3.54 -2.16
N LYS A 51 -4.44 3.40 -0.88
CA LYS A 51 -3.19 2.75 -0.47
C LYS A 51 -3.14 1.27 -0.83
N LYS A 52 -4.27 0.55 -0.68
CA LYS A 52 -4.38 -0.85 -1.11
C LYS A 52 -4.21 -0.99 -2.62
N THR A 53 -4.81 -0.10 -3.42
CA THR A 53 -4.64 -0.07 -4.87
C THR A 53 -3.18 0.15 -5.25
N THR A 54 -2.46 1.05 -4.58
CA THR A 54 -1.02 1.26 -4.81
C THR A 54 -0.22 -0.03 -4.56
N LEU A 55 -0.48 -0.74 -3.47
CA LEU A 55 0.19 -2.01 -3.16
C LEU A 55 -0.10 -3.09 -4.22
N GLN A 56 -1.36 -3.20 -4.67
CA GLN A 56 -1.74 -4.13 -5.73
C GLN A 56 -1.05 -3.81 -7.06
N ASN A 57 -0.92 -2.52 -7.40
CA ASN A 57 -0.20 -2.07 -8.58
C ASN A 57 1.28 -2.43 -8.50
N ILE A 58 1.91 -2.25 -7.34
CA ILE A 58 3.31 -2.64 -7.12
C ILE A 58 3.47 -4.16 -7.27
N GLN A 59 2.60 -4.96 -6.65
CA GLN A 59 2.63 -6.42 -6.77
C GLN A 59 2.46 -6.89 -8.22
N SER A 60 1.52 -6.30 -8.94
CA SER A 60 1.25 -6.59 -10.35
C SER A 60 2.43 -6.22 -11.24
N THR A 61 3.06 -5.06 -10.99
CA THR A 61 4.22 -4.57 -11.75
C THR A 61 5.45 -5.44 -11.53
N LEU A 62 5.64 -5.95 -10.31
CA LEU A 62 6.77 -6.81 -9.96
C LEU A 62 6.55 -8.29 -10.26
N GLY A 63 5.39 -8.66 -10.80
CA GLY A 63 5.08 -10.06 -11.11
C GLY A 63 4.99 -10.97 -9.88
N PHE A 64 4.66 -10.43 -8.70
CA PHE A 64 4.31 -11.21 -7.51
C PHE A 64 2.93 -11.87 -7.71
N ASN A 65 2.82 -12.74 -8.70
CA ASN A 65 1.72 -13.69 -8.80
C ASN A 65 2.07 -14.84 -7.87
N ALA A 66 1.40 -14.92 -6.72
CA ALA A 66 1.38 -16.13 -5.92
C ALA A 66 0.94 -17.28 -6.83
N LYS A 67 1.87 -18.19 -7.13
CA LYS A 67 1.51 -19.54 -7.61
C LYS A 67 1.13 -20.39 -6.42
#